data_AF-A0A934TGB9-F1
#
_entry.id   AF-A0A934TGB9-F1
#
_cell.length_a   1.000
_cell.length_b   1.000
_cell.length_c   1.000
_cell.angle_alpha   90.00
_cell.angle_beta   90.00
_cell.angle_gamma   90.00
#
_symmetry.space_group_name_H-M   'P 1'
#
loop_
_entity.id
_entity.type
_entity.pdbx_description
1 polymer ?
#
loop_
_entity_poly.entity_id
_entity_poly.type
_entity_poly.pdbx_seq_one_letter_code
_entity_poly.pdbx_strand_id
1 'polypeptide(L)' 'MRMNDLLRMKFFSLLSESSQVTTDEMKNTYENFVNEVKNLNQSDRNYATVYRTLSLTRIELTSLSKQFRYEQGEKYT' A
#
# COMPACT_ATOMS: atom_id res chain seq x y z
N MET A 1 0.20 2.54 12.50
CA MET A 1 1.52 2.25 13.11
C MET A 1 2.60 2.91 12.25
N ARG A 2 3.76 3.26 12.80
CA ARG A 2 4.94 3.75 12.03
C ARG A 2 6.09 2.76 12.17
N MET A 3 7.11 2.89 11.34
CA MET A 3 8.31 2.04 11.41
C MET A 3 8.96 2.02 12.81
N ASN A 4 8.97 3.16 13.51
CA ASN A 4 9.51 3.24 14.87
C ASN A 4 8.70 2.46 15.90
N ASP A 5 7.42 2.21 15.64
CA ASP A 5 6.57 1.42 16.53
C ASP A 5 6.84 -0.09 16.32
N LEU A 6 7.17 -0.51 15.08
CA LEU A 6 7.61 -1.90 14.78
C LEU A 6 8.86 -2.27 15.57
N LEU A 7 9.84 -1.36 15.63
CA LEU A 7 11.10 -1.58 16.35
C LEU A 7 10.92 -1.73 17.87
N ARG A 8 9.78 -1.28 18.41
CA ARG A 8 9.44 -1.38 19.84
C ARG A 8 8.60 -2.61 20.17
N MET A 9 8.29 -3.45 19.19
CA MET A 9 7.51 -4.66 19.43
C MET A 9 8.29 -5.67 20.28
N LYS A 10 7.55 -6.42 21.11
CA LYS A 10 8.08 -7.48 21.99
C LYS A 10 9.00 -8.47 21.27
N PHE A 11 8.79 -8.70 19.97
CA PHE A 11 9.67 -9.54 19.17
C PHE A 11 11.15 -9.09 19.24
N PHE A 12 11.44 -7.79 19.12
CA PHE A 12 12.81 -7.28 19.20
C PHE A 12 13.38 -7.30 20.61
N SER A 13 12.54 -7.11 21.64
CA SER A 13 13.00 -7.23 23.03
C SER A 13 13.43 -8.66 23.31
N LEU A 14 12.62 -9.66 22.93
CA LEU A 14 12.93 -11.08 23.10
C LEU A 14 14.20 -11.53 22.34
N LEU A 15 14.49 -10.93 21.18
CA LEU A 15 15.74 -11.18 20.46
C LEU A 15 16.97 -10.57 21.14
N SER A 16 16.79 -9.46 21.87
CA SER A 16 17.88 -8.75 22.54
C SER A 16 18.15 -9.25 23.95
N GLU A 17 17.16 -9.87 24.58
CA GLU A 17 17.26 -10.41 25.93
C GLU A 17 18.10 -11.69 25.93
N SER A 18 18.94 -11.87 26.94
CA SER A 18 19.66 -13.13 27.18
C SER A 18 18.81 -14.15 27.94
N SER A 19 17.50 -13.95 28.00
CA SER A 19 16.55 -14.75 28.78
C SER A 19 16.14 -16.01 28.00
N GLN A 20 15.82 -17.08 28.73
CA GLN A 20 15.37 -18.31 28.11
C GLN A 20 13.90 -18.16 27.69
N VAL A 21 13.69 -17.84 26.41
CA VAL A 21 12.35 -17.68 25.80
C VAL A 21 11.84 -19.03 25.31
N THR A 22 10.55 -19.31 25.53
CA THR A 22 9.92 -20.52 24.99
C THR A 22 9.71 -20.40 23.48
N THR A 23 9.78 -21.51 22.75
CA THR A 23 9.50 -21.54 21.32
C THR A 23 8.12 -20.99 20.98
N ASP A 24 7.11 -21.25 21.84
CA ASP A 24 5.74 -20.78 21.65
C ASP A 24 5.62 -19.26 21.79
N GLU A 25 6.27 -18.67 22.80
CA GLU A 25 6.31 -17.22 22.97
C GLU A 25 7.04 -16.53 21.82
N MET A 26 8.15 -17.12 21.37
CA MET A 26 8.91 -16.61 20.24
C MET A 26 8.10 -16.65 18.94
N LYS A 27 7.40 -17.77 18.71
CA LYS A 27 6.52 -17.93 17.54
C LYS A 27 5.36 -16.94 17.57
N ASN A 28 4.69 -16.79 18.71
CA ASN A 28 3.55 -15.89 18.86
C ASN A 28 3.96 -14.42 18.61
N THR A 29 5.10 -14.00 19.16
CA THR A 29 5.59 -12.63 18.95
C THR A 29 6.06 -12.36 17.52
N TYR A 30 6.65 -13.37 16.86
CA TYR A 30 6.99 -13.31 15.44
C TYR A 30 5.74 -13.19 14.55
N GLU A 31 4.72 -14.03 14.76
CA GLU A 31 3.47 -13.98 13.99
C GLU A 31 2.79 -12.61 14.11
N ASN A 32 2.75 -12.06 15.33
CA ASN A 32 2.22 -10.72 15.56
C ASN A 32 3.04 -9.64 14.82
N PHE A 33 4.37 -9.70 14.88
CA PHE A 33 5.25 -8.78 14.13
C PHE A 33 4.99 -8.82 12.62
N VAL A 34 4.89 -10.02 12.03
CA VAL A 34 4.63 -10.20 10.60
C VAL A 34 3.27 -9.62 10.20
N ASN A 35 2.23 -9.81 11.02
CA ASN A 35 0.90 -9.23 10.75
C ASN A 35 0.92 -7.71 10.77
N GLU A 36 1.61 -7.10 11.73
CA GLU A 36 1.74 -5.64 11.78
C GLU A 36 2.54 -5.08 10.58
N VAL A 37 3.61 -5.76 10.15
CA VAL A 37 4.33 -5.40 8.92
C VAL A 37 3.40 -5.49 7.70
N LYS A 38 2.58 -6.53 7.60
CA LYS A 38 1.61 -6.64 6.49
C LYS A 38 0.60 -5.50 6.51
N ASN A 39 0.04 -5.17 7.67
CA ASN A 39 -0.93 -4.08 7.83
C ASN A 39 -0.34 -2.71 7.45
N LEU A 40 0.89 -2.44 7.86
CA LEU A 40 1.62 -1.23 7.46
C LEU A 40 1.74 -1.09 5.94
N ASN A 41 2.12 -2.17 5.27
CA ASN A 41 2.31 -2.20 3.82
C ASN A 41 0.99 -2.20 3.02
N GLN A 42 -0.17 -2.43 3.66
CA GLN A 42 -1.46 -2.34 2.98
C GLN A 42 -1.90 -0.89 2.71
N SER A 43 -1.39 0.08 3.47
CA SER A 43 -1.73 1.51 3.28
C SER A 43 -1.30 2.06 1.90
N ASP A 44 -0.21 1.56 1.34
CA ASP A 44 0.30 1.98 0.02
C ASP A 44 -0.56 1.51 -1.17
N ARG A 45 -1.36 0.44 -0.99
CA ARG A 45 -2.24 -0.04 -2.07
C ARG A 45 -3.31 0.98 -2.43
N ASN A 46 -3.75 1.80 -1.47
CA ASN A 46 -4.77 2.81 -1.72
C ASN A 46 -4.21 3.92 -2.61
N TYR A 47 -2.98 4.39 -2.35
CA TYR A 47 -2.34 5.40 -3.19
C TYR A 47 -2.08 4.88 -4.61
N ALA A 48 -1.48 3.68 -4.75
CA ALA A 48 -1.20 3.10 -6.05
C ALA A 48 -2.48 2.84 -6.86
N THR A 49 -3.54 2.36 -6.21
CA THR A 49 -4.87 2.17 -6.83
C THR A 49 -5.46 3.50 -7.27
N VAL A 50 -5.49 4.50 -6.39
CA VAL A 50 -6.02 5.85 -6.71
C VAL A 50 -5.24 6.48 -7.85
N TYR A 51 -3.91 6.44 -7.82
CA TYR A 51 -3.06 6.98 -8.87
C TYR A 51 -3.30 6.28 -10.22
N ARG A 52 -3.43 4.96 -10.22
CA ARG A 52 -3.71 4.18 -11.43
C ARG A 52 -5.09 4.52 -12.00
N THR A 53 -6.11 4.59 -11.16
CA THR A 53 -7.47 4.98 -11.57
C THR A 53 -7.48 6.38 -12.17
N LEU A 54 -6.89 7.37 -11.50
CA LEU A 54 -6.81 8.75 -12.00
C LEU A 54 -6.06 8.84 -13.33
N SER A 55 -4.97 8.07 -13.48
CA SER A 55 -4.20 8.03 -14.72
C SER A 55 -5.02 7.49 -15.89
N LEU A 56 -5.77 6.40 -15.67
CA LEU A 56 -6.66 5.82 -16.68
C LEU A 56 -7.80 6.79 -17.05
N THR A 57 -8.47 7.38 -16.07
CA THR A 57 -9.53 8.37 -16.30
C THR A 57 -9.03 9.56 -17.12
N ARG A 58 -7.81 10.05 -16.86
CA ARG A 58 -7.21 11.13 -17.65
C ARG A 58 -6.98 10.73 -19.11
N ILE A 59 -6.53 9.50 -19.36
CA ILE A 59 -6.33 8.97 -20.72
C ILE A 59 -7.68 8.90 -21.46
N GLU A 60 -8.70 8.33 -20.82
CA GLU A 60 -10.04 8.22 -21.39
C GLU A 60 -10.66 9.58 -21.70
N LEU A 61 -10.61 10.53 -20.76
CA LEU A 61 -11.08 11.91 -20.98
C LEU A 61 -10.34 12.59 -22.12
N THR A 62 -9.02 12.39 -22.23
CA THR A 62 -8.23 12.94 -23.34
C THR A 62 -8.68 12.34 -24.66
N SER A 63 -8.89 11.02 -24.72
CA SER A 63 -9.40 10.33 -25.92
C SER A 63 -10.77 10.86 -26.33
N LEU A 64 -11.70 10.94 -25.38
CA LEU A 64 -13.04 11.46 -25.60
C LEU A 64 -13.02 12.92 -26.07
N SER A 65 -12.16 13.76 -25.47
CA SER A 65 -12.01 15.16 -25.88
C SER A 65 -11.48 15.30 -27.32
N LYS A 66 -10.61 14.40 -27.76
CA LYS A 66 -10.11 14.36 -29.15
C LYS A 66 -11.22 13.94 -30.11
N GLN A 67 -11.99 12.90 -29.75
CA GLN A 67 -13.12 12.45 -30.54
C GLN A 67 -14.17 13.56 -30.70
N PHE A 68 -14.57 14.23 -29.61
CA PHE A 68 -15.50 15.36 -29.69
C PHE A 68 -15.01 16.49 -30.59
N ARG A 69 -13.70 16.82 -30.56
CA ARG A 69 -13.14 17.85 -31.45
C ARG A 69 -13.14 17.41 -32.91
N TYR A 70 -12.88 16.14 -33.19
CA TYR A 70 -12.96 15.59 -34.55
C TYR A 70 -14.39 15.66 -35.09
N GLU A 71 -15.37 15.20 -34.31
CA GLU A 71 -16.80 15.26 -34.67
C GLU A 71 -17.34 16.70 -34.82
N GLN A 72 -16.82 17.65 -34.04
CA GLN A 72 -17.15 19.07 -34.21
C GLN A 72 -16.46 19.68 -35.44
N GLY A 73 -15.26 19.23 -35.81
CA GLY A 73 -14.55 19.67 -37.01
C GLY A 73 -15.25 19.23 -38.31
N GLU A 74 -15.79 18.02 -38.35
CA GLU A 74 -16.57 17.52 -39.50
C GLU A 74 -17.96 18.17 -39.62
N LYS A 75 -18.47 18.85 -38.59
CA LYS A 75 -19.73 19.60 -38.67
C LYS A 75 -19.64 20.93 -39.43
N TYR A 76 -18.43 21.41 -39.75
CA TYR A 76 -18.21 22.71 -40.42
C TYR A 76 -17.55 22.59 -41.80
N THR A 77 -17.46 21.39 -42.36
CA THR A 77 -17.06 21.10 -43.75
C THR A 77 -18.21 20.47 -44.49
#